data_AF-A0A7X5Q863-F1
#
_entry.id   AF-A0A7X5Q863-F1
#
_cell.length_a   1.000
_cell.length_b   1.000
_cell.length_c   1.000
_cell.angle_alpha   90.00
_cell.angle_beta   90.00
_cell.angle_gamma   90.00
#
_symmetry.space_group_name_H-M   'P 1'
#
loop_
_entity.id
_entity.type
_entity.pdbx_description
1 polymer ?
#
loop_
_entity_poly.entity_id
_entity_poly.type
_entity_poly.pdbx_seq_one_letter_code
_entity_poly.pdbx_strand_id
1 'polypeptide(L)' 'MLQRYKCVTEDDYTNALKEIIQEVALLGLWRAKFFEHAAFYGGTALRILYRLNRFSEDLDFSLLKKNRQFSFLP' A
#
# COMPACT_ATOMS: atom_id res chain seq x y z
N MET A 1 15.10 3.92 0.13
CA MET A 1 13.93 3.51 0.95
C MET A 1 14.34 2.50 2.02
N LEU A 2 15.13 1.46 1.69
CA LEU A 2 15.59 0.44 2.63
C LEU A 2 16.29 0.95 3.90
N GLN A 3 17.05 2.05 3.82
CA GLN A 3 17.77 2.65 4.97
C GLN A 3 16.87 3.06 6.16
N ARG A 4 15.54 3.11 5.98
CA ARG A 4 14.57 3.44 7.04
C ARG A 4 14.25 2.26 7.95
N TYR A 5 14.58 1.04 7.53
CA TYR A 5 14.25 -0.20 8.22
C TYR A 5 15.44 -0.70 9.02
N LYS A 6 15.16 -1.23 10.22
CA LYS A 6 16.14 -2.00 10.97
C LYS A 6 16.07 -3.44 10.48
N CYS A 7 17.00 -3.83 9.63
CA CYS A 7 17.06 -5.19 9.10
C CYS A 7 18.24 -5.95 9.71
N VAL A 8 17.94 -6.96 10.52
CA VAL A 8 18.94 -7.84 11.15
C VAL A 8 18.79 -9.26 10.63
N THR A 9 17.56 -9.72 10.49
CA THR A 9 17.20 -11.06 10.00
C THR A 9 16.75 -11.03 8.54
N GLU A 10 16.78 -12.19 7.86
CA GLU A 10 16.25 -12.33 6.50
C GLU A 10 14.77 -11.92 6.40
N ASP A 11 13.97 -12.22 7.43
CA ASP A 11 12.57 -11.81 7.51
C ASP A 11 12.42 -10.28 7.58
N ASP A 12 13.32 -9.58 8.29
CA ASP A 12 13.30 -8.12 8.33
C ASP A 12 13.55 -7.53 6.94
N TYR A 13 14.51 -8.09 6.20
CA TYR A 13 14.79 -7.66 4.82
C TYR A 13 13.60 -7.96 3.90
N THR A 14 13.02 -9.15 4.02
CA THR A 14 11.86 -9.55 3.22
C THR A 14 10.67 -8.61 3.46
N ASN A 15 10.35 -8.33 4.71
CA ASN A 15 9.25 -7.42 5.06
C ASN A 15 9.53 -5.97 4.64
N ALA A 16 10.77 -5.50 4.78
CA ALA A 16 11.15 -4.16 4.31
C ALA A 16 11.00 -4.03 2.79
N LEU A 17 11.43 -5.05 2.03
CA LEU A 17 11.26 -5.06 0.57
C LEU A 17 9.78 -5.11 0.16
N LYS A 18 8.97 -5.95 0.82
CA LYS A 18 7.52 -6.01 0.59
C LYS A 18 6.87 -4.64 0.81
N GLU A 19 7.19 -3.97 1.92
CA GLU A 19 6.64 -2.64 2.24
C GLU A 19 7.09 -1.57 1.23
N ILE A 20 8.35 -1.59 0.78
CA ILE A 20 8.84 -0.69 -0.27
C ILE A 20 8.08 -0.90 -1.58
N ILE A 21 7.82 -2.16 -1.96
CA ILE A 21 7.02 -2.47 -3.15
C ILE A 21 5.60 -1.94 -3.02
N GLN A 22 4.98 -2.07 -1.84
CA GLN A 22 3.66 -1.49 -1.55
C GLN A 22 3.68 0.04 -1.68
N GLU A 23 4.69 0.74 -1.13
CA GLU A 23 4.83 2.20 -1.27
C GLU A 23 5.00 2.63 -2.74
N VAL A 24 5.78 1.89 -3.53
CA VAL A 24 5.95 2.14 -4.97
C VAL A 24 4.66 1.89 -5.74
N ALA A 25 3.92 0.83 -5.43
CA ALA A 25 2.63 0.54 -6.03
C ALA A 25 1.62 1.66 -5.75
N LEU A 26 1.53 2.13 -4.50
CA LEU A 26 0.69 3.27 -4.11
C LEU A 26 1.07 4.56 -4.86
N LEU A 27 2.36 4.83 -5.05
CA LEU A 27 2.82 5.94 -5.88
C LEU A 27 2.37 5.82 -7.34
N GLY A 28 2.44 4.62 -7.92
CA GLY A 28 1.95 4.33 -9.26
C GLY A 28 0.45 4.60 -9.41
N LEU A 29 -0.34 4.11 -8.45
CA LEU A 29 -1.79 4.35 -8.38
C LEU A 29 -2.13 5.84 -8.27
N TRP A 30 -1.37 6.59 -7.47
CA TRP A 30 -1.54 8.03 -7.36
C TRP A 30 -1.26 8.74 -8.69
N ARG A 31 -0.18 8.38 -9.38
CA ARG A 31 0.15 8.93 -10.72
C ARG A 31 -0.92 8.60 -11.76
N ALA A 32 -1.56 7.45 -11.66
CA ALA A 32 -2.67 7.04 -12.51
C ALA A 32 -4.02 7.65 -12.11
N LYS A 33 -4.05 8.57 -11.13
CA LYS A 33 -5.26 9.22 -10.59
C LYS A 33 -6.27 8.25 -9.98
N PHE A 34 -5.86 7.05 -9.59
CA PHE A 34 -6.76 6.03 -9.03
C PHE A 34 -7.48 6.50 -7.76
N PHE A 35 -6.81 7.31 -6.94
CA PHE A 35 -7.38 7.84 -5.69
C PHE A 35 -8.50 8.88 -5.89
N GLU A 36 -8.74 9.36 -7.13
CA GLU A 36 -9.95 10.12 -7.46
C GLU A 36 -11.22 9.23 -7.45
N HIS A 37 -11.04 7.90 -7.48
CA HIS A 37 -12.11 6.92 -7.55
C HIS A 37 -12.19 6.02 -6.32
N ALA A 38 -11.07 5.76 -5.63
CA ALA A 38 -11.00 4.84 -4.51
C ALA A 38 -10.24 5.39 -3.30
N ALA A 39 -10.69 5.02 -2.10
CA ALA A 39 -10.00 5.26 -0.84
C ALA A 39 -9.16 4.04 -0.46
N PHE A 40 -7.92 4.29 -0.06
CA PHE A 40 -7.04 3.29 0.56
C PHE A 40 -7.29 3.21 2.05
N TYR A 41 -7.44 2.00 2.58
CA TYR A 41 -7.69 1.76 4.01
C TYR A 41 -7.08 0.41 4.43
N GLY A 42 -7.43 -0.05 5.63
CA GLY A 42 -7.01 -1.36 6.12
C GLY A 42 -5.66 -1.38 6.83
N GLY A 43 -5.12 -2.59 7.02
CA GLY A 43 -3.94 -2.82 7.85
C GLY A 43 -2.68 -2.15 7.29
N THR A 44 -2.52 -2.15 5.97
CA THR A 44 -1.34 -1.58 5.31
C THR A 44 -1.38 -0.06 5.30
N ALA A 45 -2.57 0.56 5.23
CA ALA A 45 -2.72 2.00 5.45
C ALA A 45 -2.29 2.40 6.87
N LEU A 46 -2.70 1.63 7.88
CA LEU A 46 -2.25 1.84 9.26
C LEU A 46 -0.75 1.62 9.43
N ARG A 47 -0.18 0.62 8.74
CA ARG A 47 1.26 0.36 8.74
C ARG A 47 2.05 1.53 8.17
N ILE A 48 1.75 1.97 6.96
CA ILE A 48 2.52 2.98 6.23
C ILE A 48 2.30 4.38 6.83
N LEU A 49 1.05 4.77 7.08
CA LEU A 49 0.72 6.15 7.49
C LEU A 49 0.83 6.38 9.00
N TYR A 50 0.57 5.35 9.80
CA TYR A 50 0.49 5.46 11.26
C TYR A 50 1.47 4.55 12.00
N ARG A 51 2.41 3.91 11.29
CA ARG A 51 3.46 3.05 11.86
C ARG A 51 2.95 1.91 12.74
N LEU A 52 1.87 1.25 12.30
CA LEU A 52 1.36 0.06 12.98
C LEU A 52 2.50 -0.98 13.19
N ASN A 53 2.62 -1.49 14.42
CA ASN A 53 3.74 -2.36 14.82
C ASN A 53 3.52 -3.84 14.40
N ARG A 54 3.11 -4.07 13.16
CA ARG A 54 3.08 -5.38 12.51
C ARG A 54 3.15 -5.21 11.00
N PHE A 55 3.67 -6.22 10.31
CA PHE A 55 3.54 -6.29 8.86
C PHE A 55 2.07 -6.49 8.44
N SER A 56 1.74 -6.02 7.24
CA SER A 56 0.45 -6.17 6.60
C SER A 56 0.68 -6.33 5.10
N GLU A 57 0.11 -7.36 4.50
CA GLU A 57 0.44 -7.78 3.13
C GLU A 57 -0.48 -7.17 2.07
N ASP A 58 -1.77 -7.03 2.40
CA ASP A 58 -2.81 -6.63 1.45
C ASP A 58 -2.91 -5.11 1.28
N LEU A 59 -3.29 -4.65 0.08
CA LEU A 59 -3.67 -3.26 -0.15
C LEU A 59 -5.20 -3.19 -0.34
N ASP A 60 -5.90 -2.69 0.68
CA ASP A 60 -7.36 -2.63 0.67
C ASP A 60 -7.88 -1.30 0.12
N PHE A 61 -8.82 -1.38 -0.84
CA PHE A 61 -9.44 -0.21 -1.45
C PHE A 61 -10.95 -0.33 -1.53
N SER A 62 -11.63 0.80 -1.35
CA SER A 62 -13.07 0.93 -1.51
C SER A 62 -13.35 2.08 -2.46
N LEU A 63 -14.29 1.92 -3.38
CA LEU A 63 -14.71 3.02 -4.25
C LEU A 63 -15.36 4.13 -3.42
N LEU A 64 -15.02 5.38 -3.73
CA LEU A 64 -15.60 6.56 -3.08
C LEU A 64 -17.11 6.67 -3.34
N LYS A 65 -17.56 6.16 -4.49
CA LYS A 65 -18.96 6.04 -4.87
C LYS A 65 -19.20 4.67 -5.49
N LYS A 66 -20.35 4.07 -5.20
CA LYS A 66 -20.76 2.82 -5.82
C LYS A 66 -20.80 2.98 -7.34
N ASN A 67 -19.96 2.24 -8.05
CA ASN A 67 -19.94 2.23 -9.51
C ASN A 67 -19.84 0.77 -10.00
N ARG A 68 -20.92 0.26 -10.61
CA ARG A 68 -20.98 -1.11 -11.15
C ARG A 68 -20.16 -1.30 -12.42
N GLN A 69 -19.77 -0.21 -13.07
CA GLN A 69 -19.01 -0.19 -14.32
C GLN A 69 -17.54 0.16 -14.07
N PHE A 70 -17.13 0.29 -12.81
CA PHE A 70 -15.74 0.56 -12.47
C PHE A 70 -14.83 -0.55 -13.00
N SER A 71 -13.76 -0.14 -13.69
CA SER A 71 -12.72 -1.03 -14.20
C SER A 71 -11.35 -0.48 -13.83
N PHE A 72 -10.45 -1.39 -13.48
CA PHE A 72 -9.04 -1.09 -13.25
C PHE A 72 -8.20 -1.15 -14.54
N LEU A 73 -8.80 -1.67 -15.62
CA LEU A 73 -8.16 -1.73 -16.93
C LEU A 73 -8.23 -0.35 -17.61
N PRO A 74 -7.22 -0.01 -18.43
CA PRO A 74 -7.22 1.21 -19.26
C PRO A 74 -8.43 1.30 -20.19
#